data_AF-A0AAJ4AWA6-F1
#
_entry.id   AF-A0AAJ4AWA6-F1
#
_cell.length_a   1.000
_cell.length_b   1.000
_cell.length_c   1.000
_cell.angle_alpha   90.00
_cell.angle_beta   90.00
_cell.angle_gamma   90.00
#
_symmetry.space_group_name_H-M   'P 1'
#
loop_
_entity.id
_entity.type
_entity.pdbx_description
1 polymer ?
#
loop_
_entity_poly.entity_id
_entity_poly.type
_entity_poly.pdbx_seq_one_letter_code
_entity_poly.pdbx_strand_id
1 'polypeptide(L)'
;MPHTRVIEQLKENLQSAYRKSIDADGKLDELKKAGHVKFNTIFSQKEGFSASSNRFKPYVQELADELDKLPTDPDKLPAALATFVKKLATLIQTLQAFKEQAK
;
A
#
# COMPACT_ATOMS: atom_id res chain seq x y z
N MET A 1 -7.65 23.93 10.05
CA MET A 1 -8.41 22.80 9.49
C MET A 1 -7.95 21.51 10.19
N PRO A 2 -8.83 20.76 10.88
CA PRO A 2 -8.43 19.56 11.64
C PRO A 2 -7.89 18.40 10.79
N HIS A 3 -8.13 18.40 9.47
CA HIS A 3 -7.72 17.31 8.57
C HIS A 3 -6.27 17.40 8.05
N THR A 4 -5.62 18.56 8.16
CA THR A 4 -4.27 18.78 7.59
C THR A 4 -3.24 17.84 8.23
N ARG A 5 -3.27 17.69 9.56
CA ARG A 5 -2.36 16.77 10.28
C ARG A 5 -2.57 15.30 9.91
N VAL A 6 -3.81 14.91 9.63
CA VAL A 6 -4.13 13.53 9.24
C VAL A 6 -3.53 13.24 7.86
N ILE A 7 -3.71 14.13 6.90
CA ILE A 7 -3.17 13.97 5.54
C ILE A 7 -1.64 13.97 5.55
N GLU A 8 -1.00 14.83 6.35
CA GLU A 8 0.45 14.83 6.54
C GLU A 8 0.95 13.49 7.09
N GLN A 9 0.31 12.97 8.15
CA GLN A 9 0.67 11.67 8.71
C GLN A 9 0.51 10.53 7.70
N LEU A 10 -0.52 10.60 6.86
CA LEU A 10 -0.75 9.63 5.79
C LEU A 10 0.35 9.69 4.72
N LYS A 11 0.82 10.89 4.35
CA LYS A 11 1.96 11.07 3.44
C LYS A 11 3.23 10.45 4.01
N GLU A 12 3.53 10.69 5.28
CA GLU A 12 4.69 10.08 5.95
C GLU A 12 4.61 8.56 5.99
N ASN A 13 3.43 8.02 6.32
CA ASN A 13 3.19 6.58 6.33
C ASN A 13 3.34 5.97 4.94
N LEU A 14 2.84 6.66 3.90
CA LEU A 14 2.98 6.23 2.52
C LEU A 14 4.44 6.25 2.06
N GLN A 15 5.21 7.30 2.40
CA GLN A 15 6.65 7.35 2.12
C GLN A 15 7.42 6.22 2.81
N SER A 16 7.03 5.89 4.05
CA SER A 16 7.59 4.76 4.78
C SER A 16 7.24 3.43 4.11
N ALA A 17 5.98 3.25 3.70
CA ALA A 17 5.52 2.08 2.95
C ALA A 17 6.25 1.93 1.61
N TYR A 18 6.53 3.03 0.90
CA TYR A 18 7.30 3.03 -0.34
C TYR A 18 8.70 2.46 -0.15
N ARG A 19 9.45 2.95 0.85
CA ARG A 19 10.79 2.42 1.14
C ARG A 19 10.74 0.93 1.46
N LYS A 20 9.81 0.52 2.34
CA LYS A 20 9.62 -0.89 2.72
C LYS A 20 9.20 -1.76 1.53
N SER A 21 8.45 -1.22 0.58
CA SER A 21 8.02 -1.95 -0.61
C SER A 21 9.18 -2.31 -1.52
N ILE A 22 10.20 -1.45 -1.62
CA ILE A 22 11.42 -1.73 -2.41
C ILE A 22 12.17 -2.91 -1.80
N ASP A 23 12.38 -2.89 -0.49
CA ASP A 23 13.05 -3.99 0.22
C ASP A 23 12.27 -5.30 0.10
N ALA A 24 10.94 -5.23 0.25
CA ALA A 24 10.07 -6.39 0.12
C ALA A 24 10.06 -6.97 -1.29
N ASP A 25 10.06 -6.11 -2.31
CA ASP A 25 10.14 -6.52 -3.71
C ASP A 25 11.49 -7.20 -4.01
N GLY A 26 12.59 -6.70 -3.46
CA GLY A 26 13.89 -7.36 -3.56
C GLY A 26 13.89 -8.77 -2.97
N LYS A 27 13.31 -8.95 -1.78
CA LYS A 27 13.14 -10.28 -1.16
C LYS A 27 12.25 -11.22 -1.97
N LEU A 28 11.17 -10.69 -2.57
CA LEU A 28 10.32 -11.48 -3.46
C LEU A 28 11.09 -12.02 -4.67
N ASP A 29 12.04 -11.25 -5.21
CA ASP A 29 12.92 -11.74 -6.28
C ASP A 29 13.79 -12.91 -5.82
N GLU A 30 14.36 -12.82 -4.62
CA GLU A 30 15.18 -13.90 -4.04
C GLU A 30 14.36 -15.17 -3.82
N LEU A 31 13.17 -15.05 -3.21
CA LEU A 31 12.26 -16.18 -2.99
C LEU A 31 11.77 -16.82 -4.28
N LYS A 32 11.52 -16.01 -5.31
CA LYS A 32 11.13 -16.50 -6.65
C LYS A 32 12.27 -17.26 -7.31
N LYS A 33 13.51 -16.75 -7.23
CA LYS A 33 14.72 -17.42 -7.74
C LYS A 33 14.99 -18.75 -7.04
N ALA A 34 14.72 -18.82 -5.73
CA ALA A 34 14.83 -20.04 -4.95
C ALA A 34 13.73 -21.08 -5.26
N GLY A 35 12.80 -20.78 -6.18
CA GLY A 35 11.76 -21.72 -6.63
C GLY A 35 10.59 -21.88 -5.66
N HIS A 36 10.57 -21.11 -4.56
CA HIS A 36 9.62 -21.33 -3.47
C HIS A 36 8.25 -20.68 -3.67
N VAL A 37 8.05 -19.81 -4.68
CA VAL A 37 6.76 -19.12 -4.78
C VAL A 37 6.27 -18.76 -6.18
N LYS A 38 4.99 -19.06 -6.40
CA LYS A 38 4.17 -18.61 -7.54
C LYS A 38 3.13 -17.60 -7.06
N PHE A 39 3.57 -16.42 -6.63
CA PHE A 39 2.64 -15.32 -6.37
C PHE A 39 2.21 -14.70 -7.69
N ASN A 40 0.90 -14.73 -7.96
CA ASN A 40 0.30 -14.03 -9.11
C ASN A 40 -0.01 -12.58 -8.74
N THR A 41 -0.57 -12.34 -7.56
CA THR A 41 -0.89 -11.00 -7.03
C THR A 41 -0.69 -10.96 -5.52
N ILE A 42 -0.22 -9.83 -4.98
CA ILE A 42 -0.10 -9.62 -3.52
C ILE A 42 -1.47 -9.34 -2.91
N PHE A 43 -2.23 -8.42 -3.51
CA PHE A 43 -3.58 -8.09 -3.08
C PHE A 43 -4.59 -8.55 -4.11
N SER A 44 -5.77 -8.89 -3.63
CA SER A 44 -6.92 -9.21 -4.47
C SER A 44 -7.77 -7.95 -4.70
N GLN A 45 -8.59 -7.94 -5.76
CA GLN A 45 -9.55 -6.86 -6.01
C GLN A 45 -10.53 -6.64 -4.83
N LYS A 46 -10.73 -7.65 -3.98
CA LYS A 46 -11.58 -7.55 -2.77
C LYS A 46 -11.01 -6.59 -1.73
N GLU A 47 -9.70 -6.36 -1.74
CA GLU A 47 -9.02 -5.43 -0.82
C GLU A 47 -9.09 -3.98 -1.31
N GLY A 48 -9.74 -3.75 -2.45
CA GLY A 48 -9.99 -2.44 -3.03
C GLY A 48 -8.86 -1.94 -3.93
N PHE A 49 -7.82 -2.74 -4.16
CA PHE A 49 -6.76 -2.40 -5.11
C PHE A 49 -7.19 -2.76 -6.54
N SER A 50 -6.87 -1.86 -7.47
CA SER A 50 -7.03 -2.05 -8.91
C SER A 50 -5.79 -2.65 -9.55
N ALA A 51 -4.61 -2.41 -8.97
CA ALA A 51 -3.37 -3.04 -9.41
C ALA A 51 -3.45 -4.57 -9.25
N SER A 52 -2.89 -5.28 -10.23
CA SER A 52 -2.74 -6.73 -10.22
C SER A 52 -1.27 -7.05 -10.42
N SER A 53 -0.51 -7.05 -9.32
CA SER A 53 0.93 -7.28 -9.34
C SER A 53 1.38 -8.20 -8.21
N ASN A 54 2.41 -8.99 -8.48
CA ASN A 54 3.13 -9.74 -7.46
C ASN A 54 4.21 -8.91 -6.76
N ARG A 55 4.21 -7.59 -6.93
CA ARG A 55 5.11 -6.62 -6.28
C ARG A 55 4.32 -5.65 -5.42
N PHE A 56 4.92 -5.17 -4.35
CA PHE A 56 4.33 -4.18 -3.46
C PHE A 56 4.33 -2.79 -4.11
N LYS A 57 5.37 -2.44 -4.87
CA LYS A 57 5.54 -1.10 -5.45
C LYS A 57 4.32 -0.59 -6.24
N PRO A 58 3.67 -1.36 -7.13
CA PRO A 58 2.48 -0.91 -7.85
C PRO A 58 1.32 -0.50 -6.95
N TYR A 59 1.12 -1.19 -5.83
CA TYR A 59 0.06 -0.83 -4.87
C TYR A 59 0.39 0.45 -4.08
N VAL A 60 1.68 0.69 -3.80
CA VAL A 60 2.11 1.95 -3.20
C VAL A 60 1.90 3.12 -4.17
N GLN A 61 2.20 2.91 -5.45
CA GLN A 61 2.00 3.90 -6.49
C GLN A 61 0.51 4.21 -6.69
N GLU A 62 -0.34 3.18 -6.69
CA GLU A 62 -1.81 3.36 -6.70
C GLU A 62 -2.28 4.23 -5.52
N LEU A 63 -1.78 3.99 -4.31
CA LEU A 63 -2.11 4.83 -3.16
C LEU A 63 -1.57 6.25 -3.29
N ALA A 64 -0.37 6.46 -3.86
CA ALA A 64 0.11 7.81 -4.11
C ALA A 64 -0.82 8.59 -5.04
N ASP A 65 -1.23 7.94 -6.14
CA ASP A 65 -2.17 8.53 -7.10
C ASP A 65 -3.55 8.79 -6.46
N GLU A 66 -4.04 7.90 -5.58
CA GLU A 66 -5.30 8.08 -4.85
C GLU A 66 -5.24 9.23 -3.85
N LEU A 67 -4.11 9.41 -3.17
CA LEU A 67 -3.89 10.49 -2.21
C LEU A 67 -3.99 11.87 -2.89
N ASP A 68 -3.41 11.98 -4.09
CA ASP A 68 -3.46 13.21 -4.90
C ASP A 68 -4.85 13.47 -5.51
N LYS A 69 -5.65 12.41 -5.68
CA LYS A 69 -7.03 12.48 -6.20
C LYS A 69 -8.09 12.59 -5.11
N LEU A 70 -7.71 12.69 -3.83
CA LEU A 70 -8.67 12.84 -2.75
C LEU A 70 -9.57 14.06 -2.99
N PRO A 71 -10.90 13.92 -2.82
CA PRO A 71 -11.82 15.02 -3.06
C PRO A 71 -11.60 16.12 -2.03
N THR A 72 -11.69 17.37 -2.46
CA THR A 72 -11.68 18.55 -1.58
C THR A 72 -13.06 18.88 -1.03
N ASP A 73 -14.10 18.23 -1.56
CA ASP A 73 -15.49 18.33 -1.14
C ASP A 73 -15.68 17.76 0.28
N PRO A 74 -16.14 18.57 1.26
CA PRO A 74 -16.33 18.14 2.65
C PRO A 74 -17.26 16.93 2.83
N ASP A 75 -18.23 16.74 1.94
CA ASP A 75 -19.20 15.65 2.05
C ASP A 75 -18.63 14.31 1.57
N LYS A 76 -17.68 14.36 0.62
CA LYS A 76 -17.06 13.17 0.00
C LYS A 76 -15.73 12.79 0.62
N LEU A 77 -15.01 13.77 1.16
CA LEU A 77 -13.70 13.58 1.76
C LEU A 77 -13.69 12.52 2.88
N PRO A 78 -14.63 12.48 3.83
CA PRO A 78 -14.60 11.48 4.90
C PRO A 78 -14.66 10.04 4.39
N ALA A 79 -15.54 9.75 3.42
CA ALA A 79 -15.69 8.42 2.85
C ALA A 79 -14.48 8.01 2.00
N ALA A 80 -13.95 8.93 1.19
CA ALA A 80 -12.74 8.71 0.40
C ALA A 80 -11.52 8.47 1.31
N LEU A 81 -11.37 9.29 2.36
CA LEU A 81 -10.29 9.18 3.33
C LEU A 81 -10.36 7.86 4.12
N ALA A 82 -11.56 7.44 4.55
CA ALA A 82 -11.73 6.15 5.23
C ALA A 82 -11.29 4.96 4.35
N THR A 83 -11.67 4.99 3.06
CA THR A 83 -11.25 3.99 2.09
C THR A 83 -9.74 3.98 1.92
N PHE A 84 -9.14 5.15 1.75
CA PHE A 84 -7.70 5.32 1.59
C PHE A 84 -6.93 4.79 2.80
N VAL A 85 -7.34 5.18 4.02
CA VAL A 85 -6.72 4.75 5.27
C VAL A 85 -6.77 3.23 5.41
N LYS A 86 -7.90 2.61 5.05
CA LYS A 86 -8.05 1.14 5.10
C LYS A 86 -7.05 0.45 4.17
N LYS A 87 -6.94 0.91 2.91
CA LYS A 87 -5.98 0.33 1.95
C LYS A 87 -4.53 0.51 2.41
N LEU A 88 -4.18 1.70 2.90
CA LEU A 88 -2.83 1.97 3.42
C LEU A 88 -2.51 1.10 4.65
N ALA A 89 -3.46 0.92 5.56
CA ALA A 89 -3.30 0.04 6.71
C ALA A 89 -3.06 -1.41 6.29
N THR A 90 -3.87 -1.93 5.35
CA THR A 90 -3.69 -3.27 4.78
C THR A 90 -2.31 -3.41 4.13
N LEU A 91 -1.87 -2.44 3.33
CA LEU A 91 -0.54 -2.45 2.72
C LEU A 91 0.57 -2.54 3.76
N ILE A 92 0.52 -1.69 4.79
CA ILE A 92 1.55 -1.64 5.84
C ILE A 92 1.58 -2.95 6.64
N GLN A 93 0.41 -3.50 6.98
CA GLN A 93 0.30 -4.77 7.69
C GLN A 93 0.87 -5.92 6.88
N THR A 94 0.56 -5.99 5.58
CA THR A 94 1.09 -7.05 4.71
C THR A 94 2.59 -6.91 4.49
N LEU A 95 3.12 -5.68 4.34
CA LEU A 95 4.56 -5.44 4.30
C LEU A 95 5.25 -5.91 5.58
N GLN A 96 4.65 -5.65 6.74
CA GLN A 96 5.19 -6.08 8.02
C GLN A 96 5.15 -7.61 8.16
N ALA A 97 4.01 -8.24 7.90
CA ALA A 97 3.86 -9.70 7.95
C ALA A 97 4.82 -10.40 6.98
N PHE A 98 4.96 -9.87 5.75
CA PHE A 98 5.92 -10.37 4.78
C PHE A 98 7.36 -10.25 5.29
N LYS A 99 7.73 -9.11 5.87
CA LYS A 99 9.07 -8.92 6.45
C LYS A 99 9.36 -9.91 7.58
N GLU A 100 8.36 -10.22 8.42
CA GLU A 100 8.47 -11.16 9.53
C GLU A 100 8.56 -12.62 9.06
N GLN A 101 7.84 -12.99 8.01
CA GLN A 101 7.89 -14.34 7.42
C GLN A 101 9.11 -14.58 6.53
N ALA A 102 9.65 -13.52 5.92
CA ALA A 102 10.85 -13.56 5.08
C ALA A 102 12.14 -13.24 5.88
N LYS A 103 12.12 -13.50 7.19
CA LYS A 103 13.31 -13.56 8.05
C LYS A 103 13.78 -15.01 8.14
#